data_AF-A0A821ZAI3-F1
#
_entry.id   AF-A0A821ZAI3-F1
#
_cell.length_a   1.000
_cell.length_b   1.000
_cell.length_c   1.000
_cell.angle_alpha   90.00
_cell.angle_beta   90.00
_cell.angle_gamma   90.00
#
_symmetry.space_group_name_H-M   'P 1'
#
loop_
_entity.id
_entity.type
_entity.pdbx_description
1 polymer ?
#
loop_
_entity_poly.entity_id
_entity_poly.type
_entity_poly.pdbx_seq_one_letter_code
_entity_poly.pdbx_strand_id
1 'polypeptide(L)'
;MSTTPATVGPHSRKKVSYYYDFDVGNYYYGQGHPMKPHRIRMTHNLILNYGLYRKMEVYRPHKAIADEMTRFHSDEYVKFIQNIRPDNILDFNKQMQRFNVGEDCPVFEGLYEFCQISAGGSLAGAVKLNRKLTDIAINWAGGLHHAKKSEASGFCYINDIVLAILELLKYHQRVLYIDIDIHHGDGVEEAFYTTDRVMTVSFHKFGEYFPGTGDLR
;
A
#
# COMPACT_ATOMS: atom_id res chain seq x y z
N MET A 1 -32.47 -1.14 40.70
CA MET A 1 -31.99 -1.93 39.54
C MET A 1 -30.83 -1.17 38.93
N SER A 2 -29.60 -1.64 39.17
CA SER A 2 -28.38 -1.00 38.67
C SER A 2 -27.99 -1.67 37.35
N THR A 3 -28.19 -1.00 36.22
CA THR A 3 -27.69 -1.44 34.92
C THR A 3 -26.22 -1.03 34.79
N THR A 4 -25.31 -1.95 35.11
CA THR A 4 -23.90 -1.83 34.74
C THR A 4 -23.77 -1.76 33.22
N PRO A 5 -22.95 -0.84 32.65
CA PRO A 5 -22.70 -0.82 31.22
C PRO A 5 -21.98 -2.12 30.83
N ALA A 6 -22.42 -2.75 29.74
CA ALA A 6 -21.70 -3.87 29.15
C ALA A 6 -20.35 -3.37 28.61
N THR A 7 -19.30 -3.45 29.42
CA THR A 7 -17.94 -3.30 28.93
C THR A 7 -17.65 -4.53 28.07
N VAL A 8 -17.63 -4.35 26.75
CA VAL A 8 -17.13 -5.36 25.81
C VAL A 8 -15.65 -5.58 26.12
N GLY A 9 -15.36 -6.58 26.94
CA GLY A 9 -13.99 -7.00 27.22
C GLY A 9 -13.33 -7.51 25.94
N PRO A 10 -12.01 -7.32 25.77
CA PRO A 10 -11.29 -7.87 24.62
C PRO A 10 -11.36 -9.41 24.66
N HIS A 11 -11.81 -10.01 23.55
CA HIS A 11 -12.06 -11.46 23.43
C HIS A 11 -10.79 -12.32 23.57
N SER A 12 -9.61 -11.74 23.32
CA SER A 12 -8.27 -12.27 23.62
C SER A 12 -7.21 -11.18 23.37
N ARG A 13 -5.95 -11.41 23.77
CA ARG A 13 -4.83 -10.60 23.28
C ARG A 13 -4.60 -10.92 21.80
N LYS A 14 -5.03 -10.03 20.92
CA LYS A 14 -4.85 -10.15 19.46
C LYS A 14 -3.38 -10.36 19.11
N LYS A 15 -3.10 -11.33 18.25
CA LYS A 15 -1.78 -11.58 17.67
C LYS A 15 -1.51 -10.58 16.56
N VAL A 16 -0.44 -9.80 16.70
CA VAL A 16 -0.05 -8.73 15.75
C VAL A 16 1.23 -9.14 15.04
N SER A 17 1.20 -9.04 13.70
CA SER A 17 2.38 -9.15 12.84
C SER A 17 2.71 -7.78 12.26
N TYR A 18 3.97 -7.37 12.31
CA TYR A 18 4.44 -6.08 11.82
C TYR A 18 5.55 -6.28 10.80
N TYR A 19 5.42 -5.67 9.62
CA TYR A 19 6.34 -5.81 8.50
C TYR A 19 7.18 -4.56 8.33
N TYR A 20 8.49 -4.74 8.25
CA TYR A 20 9.46 -3.68 8.06
C TYR A 20 10.71 -4.19 7.37
N ASP A 21 11.15 -3.49 6.32
CA ASP A 21 12.46 -3.66 5.72
C ASP A 21 13.35 -2.46 6.09
N PHE A 22 14.61 -2.71 6.46
CA PHE A 22 15.53 -1.65 6.87
C PHE A 22 15.91 -0.71 5.72
N ASP A 23 15.80 -1.17 4.47
CA ASP A 23 16.15 -0.37 3.29
C ASP A 23 15.07 0.67 2.94
N VAL A 24 13.83 0.46 3.37
CA VAL A 24 12.68 1.29 2.96
C VAL A 24 12.87 2.79 3.26
N GLY A 25 13.58 3.10 4.34
CA GLY A 25 13.82 4.48 4.77
C GLY A 25 14.95 5.19 4.01
N ASN A 26 15.67 4.47 3.14
CA ASN A 26 16.81 4.98 2.38
C ASN A 26 16.43 5.42 0.96
N TYR A 27 15.29 4.97 0.43
CA TYR A 27 14.81 5.41 -0.88
C TYR A 27 14.41 6.90 -0.86
N TYR A 28 14.73 7.59 -1.95
CA TYR A 28 14.63 9.04 -2.03
C TYR A 28 13.96 9.47 -3.33
N TYR A 29 12.76 10.03 -3.23
CA TYR A 29 11.95 10.47 -4.38
C TYR A 29 12.57 11.67 -5.15
N GLY A 30 13.55 12.36 -4.57
CA GLY A 30 14.17 13.53 -5.18
C GLY A 30 14.12 14.78 -4.31
N GLN A 31 14.89 15.79 -4.75
CA GLN A 31 14.96 17.09 -4.10
C GLN A 31 13.61 17.81 -4.21
N GLY A 32 13.15 18.43 -3.12
CA GLY A 32 11.87 19.14 -3.07
C GLY A 32 10.61 18.24 -2.99
N HIS A 33 10.70 16.97 -3.38
CA HIS A 33 9.53 16.08 -3.41
C HIS A 33 8.94 15.83 -2.00
N PRO A 34 7.61 15.88 -1.79
CA PRO A 34 7.02 15.78 -0.44
C PRO A 34 7.00 14.36 0.14
N MET A 35 6.90 13.32 -0.69
CA MET A 35 6.99 11.92 -0.22
C MET A 35 8.41 11.62 0.31
N LYS A 36 8.50 11.27 1.59
CA LYS A 36 9.76 10.90 2.26
C LYS A 36 9.65 9.51 2.88
N PRO A 37 10.10 8.43 2.20
CA PRO A 37 10.10 7.07 2.75
C PRO A 37 10.79 6.95 4.13
N HIS A 38 11.72 7.86 4.43
CA HIS A 38 12.35 7.99 5.75
C HIS A 38 11.36 8.02 6.93
N ARG A 39 10.13 8.54 6.73
CA ARG A 39 9.08 8.55 7.77
C ARG A 39 8.79 7.16 8.32
N ILE A 40 8.90 6.11 7.50
CA ILE A 40 8.67 4.72 7.89
C ILE A 40 9.78 4.24 8.85
N ARG A 41 11.04 4.63 8.58
CA ARG A 41 12.18 4.35 9.47
C ARG A 41 12.05 5.10 10.80
N MET A 42 11.57 6.34 10.79
CA MET A 42 11.28 7.09 12.02
C MET A 42 10.22 6.38 12.86
N THR A 43 9.10 5.96 12.25
CA THR A 43 8.05 5.18 12.92
C THR A 43 8.61 3.88 13.51
N HIS A 44 9.43 3.15 12.76
CA HIS A 44 10.08 1.93 13.23
C HIS A 44 10.95 2.17 14.47
N ASN A 45 11.79 3.21 14.44
CA ASN A 45 12.64 3.55 15.58
C ASN A 45 11.82 3.91 16.83
N LEU A 46 10.70 4.62 16.68
CA LEU A 46 9.80 4.89 17.81
C LEU A 46 9.18 3.60 18.36
N ILE A 47 8.72 2.69 17.49
CA ILE A 47 8.21 1.36 17.87
C ILE A 47 9.24 0.58 18.71
N LEU A 48 10.52 0.62 18.30
CA LEU A 48 11.61 -0.03 19.01
C LEU A 48 11.82 0.59 20.40
N ASN A 49 11.94 1.92 20.46
CA ASN A 49 12.24 2.65 21.70
C ASN A 49 11.09 2.61 22.72
N TYR A 50 9.83 2.58 22.28
CA TYR A 50 8.68 2.34 23.15
C TYR A 50 8.53 0.87 23.59
N GLY A 51 9.37 -0.04 23.08
CA GLY A 51 9.31 -1.46 23.40
C GLY A 51 8.10 -2.20 22.82
N LEU A 52 7.39 -1.60 21.85
CA LEU A 52 6.20 -2.20 21.23
C LEU A 52 6.54 -3.45 20.41
N TYR A 53 7.75 -3.52 19.84
CA TYR A 53 8.25 -4.70 19.13
C TYR A 53 8.24 -5.98 19.98
N ARG A 54 8.29 -5.86 21.32
CA ARG A 54 8.22 -7.01 22.24
C ARG A 54 6.79 -7.59 22.36
N LYS A 55 5.80 -6.87 21.85
CA LYS A 55 4.36 -7.20 21.94
C LYS A 55 3.79 -7.67 20.60
N MET A 56 4.62 -7.81 19.56
CA MET A 56 4.21 -8.22 18.21
C MET A 56 5.32 -9.03 17.53
N GLU A 57 4.97 -9.81 16.51
CA GLU A 57 5.94 -10.52 15.70
C GLU A 57 6.43 -9.61 14.56
N VAL A 58 7.73 -9.30 14.53
CA VAL A 58 8.34 -8.43 13.52
C VAL A 58 8.91 -9.26 12.37
N TYR A 59 8.54 -8.93 11.14
CA TYR A 59 8.97 -9.61 9.93
C TYR A 59 9.65 -8.65 8.97
N ARG A 60 10.67 -9.15 8.28
CA ARG A 60 11.14 -8.56 7.05
C ARG A 60 10.25 -9.06 5.89
N PRO A 61 9.64 -8.18 5.09
CA PRO A 61 8.84 -8.61 3.94
C PRO A 61 9.74 -9.24 2.88
N HIS A 62 9.20 -10.19 2.10
CA HIS A 62 9.86 -10.59 0.85
C HIS A 62 9.73 -9.46 -0.17
N LYS A 63 10.67 -9.36 -1.12
CA LYS A 63 10.51 -8.47 -2.27
C LYS A 63 9.45 -9.09 -3.19
N ALA A 64 8.31 -8.41 -3.38
CA ALA A 64 7.27 -8.90 -4.28
C ALA A 64 7.82 -9.10 -5.70
N ILE A 65 7.49 -10.22 -6.34
CA ILE A 65 7.94 -10.52 -7.71
C ILE A 65 6.98 -9.95 -8.75
N ALA A 66 7.43 -9.83 -10.00
CA ALA A 66 6.60 -9.31 -11.09
C ALA A 66 5.27 -10.07 -11.22
N ASP A 67 5.29 -11.41 -11.15
CA ASP A 67 4.09 -12.26 -11.22
C ASP A 67 3.07 -11.96 -10.11
N GLU A 68 3.53 -11.51 -8.94
CA GLU A 68 2.62 -11.10 -7.87
C GLU A 68 1.99 -9.74 -8.17
N MET A 69 2.76 -8.79 -8.74
CA MET A 69 2.29 -7.45 -9.10
C MET A 69 1.33 -7.48 -10.30
N THR A 70 1.57 -8.35 -11.29
CA THR A 70 0.75 -8.47 -12.50
C THR A 70 -0.60 -9.16 -12.26
N ARG A 71 -0.86 -9.65 -11.04
CA ARG A 71 -2.20 -10.07 -10.62
C ARG A 71 -3.23 -8.96 -10.70
N PHE A 72 -2.80 -7.70 -10.62
CA PHE A 72 -3.63 -6.52 -10.86
C PHE A 72 -3.09 -5.68 -12.01
N HIS A 73 -1.81 -5.30 -11.94
CA HIS A 73 -1.21 -4.40 -12.90
C HIS A 73 -1.00 -5.05 -14.27
N SER A 74 -0.94 -4.26 -15.34
CA SER A 74 -0.57 -4.81 -16.65
C SER A 74 0.89 -5.26 -16.70
N ASP A 75 1.16 -6.33 -17.45
CA ASP A 75 2.52 -6.86 -17.64
C ASP A 75 3.46 -5.79 -18.21
N GLU A 76 2.98 -4.99 -19.16
CA GLU A 76 3.76 -3.90 -19.76
C GLU A 76 4.15 -2.84 -18.73
N TYR A 77 3.25 -2.47 -17.83
CA TYR A 77 3.50 -1.47 -16.81
C TYR A 77 4.48 -1.98 -15.74
N VAL A 78 4.30 -3.21 -15.24
CA VAL A 78 5.25 -3.80 -14.27
C VAL A 78 6.64 -3.95 -14.89
N LYS A 79 6.72 -4.39 -16.15
CA LYS A 79 7.98 -4.48 -16.88
C LYS A 79 8.62 -3.11 -17.05
N PHE A 80 7.84 -2.06 -17.30
CA PHE A 80 8.36 -0.70 -17.34
C PHE A 80 8.96 -0.27 -15.99
N ILE A 81 8.20 -0.39 -14.89
CA ILE A 81 8.68 -0.01 -13.54
C ILE A 81 9.93 -0.82 -13.15
N GLN A 82 10.03 -2.08 -13.57
CA GLN A 82 11.21 -2.92 -13.32
C GLN A 82 12.47 -2.44 -14.05
N ASN A 83 12.33 -1.84 -15.24
CA ASN A 83 13.46 -1.50 -16.11
C ASN A 83 13.84 -0.01 -16.11
N ILE A 84 12.90 0.89 -15.78
CA ILE A 84 13.16 2.33 -15.74
C ILE A 84 14.13 2.68 -14.62
N ARG A 85 15.17 3.44 -14.96
CA ARG A 85 16.20 3.93 -14.04
C ARG A 85 16.65 5.34 -14.45
N PRO A 86 17.24 6.12 -13.54
CA PRO A 86 17.70 7.48 -13.85
C PRO A 86 18.66 7.55 -15.04
N ASP A 87 19.50 6.53 -15.23
CA ASP A 87 20.49 6.44 -16.30
C ASP A 87 19.91 6.16 -17.69
N ASN A 88 18.66 5.64 -17.79
CA ASN A 88 18.02 5.26 -19.05
C ASN A 88 16.72 6.02 -19.35
N ILE A 89 16.38 7.07 -18.58
CA ILE A 89 15.15 7.88 -18.74
C ILE A 89 14.86 8.26 -20.20
N LEU A 90 15.89 8.67 -20.94
CA LEU A 90 15.75 9.14 -22.32
C LEU A 90 15.21 8.07 -23.28
N ASP A 91 15.52 6.80 -23.02
CA ASP A 91 15.05 5.65 -23.82
C ASP A 91 13.57 5.34 -23.58
N PHE A 92 13.02 5.82 -22.46
CA PHE A 92 11.68 5.50 -21.98
C PHE A 92 10.68 6.66 -22.07
N ASN A 93 11.04 7.80 -22.67
CA ASN A 93 10.19 9.00 -22.75
C ASN A 93 8.72 8.74 -23.13
N LYS A 94 8.47 7.90 -24.16
CA LYS A 94 7.10 7.55 -24.58
C LYS A 94 6.34 6.73 -23.53
N GLN A 95 7.04 5.80 -22.85
CA GLN A 95 6.44 4.96 -21.81
C GLN A 95 6.20 5.76 -20.54
N MET A 96 7.10 6.68 -20.19
CA MET A 96 6.94 7.62 -19.07
C MET A 96 5.66 8.44 -19.18
N GLN A 97 5.40 9.03 -20.36
CA GLN A 97 4.12 9.72 -20.62
C GLN A 97 2.92 8.78 -20.54
N ARG A 98 3.02 7.59 -21.14
CA ARG A 98 1.92 6.59 -21.15
C ARG A 98 1.56 6.10 -19.75
N PHE A 99 2.56 5.94 -18.88
CA PHE A 99 2.42 5.33 -17.56
C PHE A 99 2.43 6.36 -16.42
N ASN A 100 2.37 7.65 -16.76
CA ASN A 100 2.32 8.78 -15.83
C ASN A 100 3.48 8.78 -14.81
N VAL A 101 4.70 8.53 -15.29
CA VAL A 101 5.94 8.55 -14.49
C VAL A 101 6.84 9.67 -15.00
N GLY A 102 7.28 10.56 -14.11
CA GLY A 102 8.13 11.70 -14.45
C GLY A 102 8.00 12.85 -13.46
N GLU A 103 6.88 13.58 -13.51
CA GLU A 103 6.64 14.78 -12.70
C GLU A 103 6.31 14.41 -11.25
N ASP A 104 5.02 14.25 -10.92
CA ASP A 104 4.58 13.91 -9.57
C ASP A 104 5.05 12.52 -9.14
N CYS A 105 5.21 11.59 -10.09
CA CYS A 105 5.73 10.25 -9.82
C CYS A 105 7.14 10.11 -10.43
N PRO A 106 8.20 10.63 -9.78
CA PRO A 106 9.54 10.70 -10.37
C PRO A 106 10.19 9.33 -10.55
N VAL A 107 11.18 9.27 -11.44
CA VAL A 107 12.11 8.14 -11.52
C VAL A 107 13.24 8.39 -10.51
N PHE A 108 13.54 7.40 -9.67
CA PHE A 108 14.62 7.49 -8.69
C PHE A 108 15.34 6.15 -8.53
N GLU A 109 16.56 6.20 -7.98
CA GLU A 109 17.37 5.00 -7.70
C GLU A 109 16.64 4.03 -6.77
N GLY A 110 16.48 2.79 -7.21
CA GLY A 110 15.77 1.75 -6.46
C GLY A 110 14.25 1.86 -6.46
N LEU A 111 13.64 2.60 -7.41
CA LEU A 111 12.18 2.72 -7.56
C LEU A 111 11.46 1.37 -7.52
N TYR A 112 11.91 0.41 -8.34
CA TYR A 112 11.29 -0.92 -8.36
C TYR A 112 11.37 -1.60 -7.01
N GLU A 113 12.52 -1.55 -6.34
CA GLU A 113 12.76 -2.22 -5.06
C GLU A 113 11.94 -1.61 -3.93
N PHE A 114 11.74 -0.29 -3.95
CA PHE A 114 10.78 0.39 -3.08
C PHE A 114 9.36 -0.18 -3.26
N CYS A 115 8.92 -0.35 -4.52
CA CYS A 115 7.63 -0.96 -4.83
C CYS A 115 7.55 -2.42 -4.35
N GLN A 116 8.62 -3.18 -4.54
CA GLN A 116 8.69 -4.59 -4.10
C GLN A 116 8.55 -4.74 -2.58
N ILE A 117 9.20 -3.86 -1.80
CA ILE A 117 9.11 -3.87 -0.33
C ILE A 117 7.70 -3.52 0.13
N SER A 118 7.13 -2.45 -0.44
CA SER A 118 5.77 -2.00 -0.11
C SER A 118 4.73 -3.09 -0.41
N ALA A 119 4.71 -3.60 -1.64
CA ALA A 119 3.79 -4.65 -2.06
C ALA A 119 4.00 -5.97 -1.31
N GLY A 120 5.25 -6.36 -1.09
CA GLY A 120 5.60 -7.59 -0.40
C GLY A 120 5.11 -7.62 1.06
N GLY A 121 5.20 -6.49 1.77
CA GLY A 121 4.67 -6.37 3.13
C GLY A 121 3.15 -6.57 3.20
N SER A 122 2.41 -5.95 2.29
CA SER A 122 0.94 -6.05 2.25
C SER A 122 0.47 -7.44 1.81
N LEU A 123 1.11 -8.04 0.81
CA LEU A 123 0.86 -9.43 0.38
C LEU A 123 1.17 -10.43 1.51
N ALA A 124 2.34 -10.33 2.15
CA ALA A 124 2.72 -11.23 3.24
C ALA A 124 1.75 -11.11 4.43
N GLY A 125 1.30 -9.89 4.74
CA GLY A 125 0.26 -9.63 5.74
C GLY A 125 -1.06 -10.32 5.40
N ALA A 126 -1.55 -10.16 4.17
CA ALA A 126 -2.76 -10.80 3.68
C ALA A 126 -2.66 -12.34 3.73
N VAL A 127 -1.52 -12.92 3.33
CA VAL A 127 -1.27 -14.37 3.44
C VAL A 127 -1.33 -14.84 4.89
N LYS A 128 -0.73 -14.11 5.85
CA LYS A 128 -0.80 -14.49 7.27
C LYS A 128 -2.23 -14.43 7.83
N LEU A 129 -3.01 -13.44 7.42
CA LEU A 129 -4.43 -13.32 7.79
C LEU A 129 -5.24 -14.50 7.24
N ASN A 130 -5.10 -14.80 5.94
CA ASN A 130 -5.76 -15.95 5.29
C ASN A 130 -5.43 -17.28 5.98
N ARG A 131 -4.17 -17.47 6.39
CA ARG A 131 -3.70 -18.67 7.11
C ARG A 131 -4.09 -18.69 8.59
N LYS A 132 -4.80 -17.66 9.08
CA LYS A 132 -5.19 -17.52 10.49
C LYS A 132 -3.99 -17.56 11.45
N LEU A 133 -2.83 -17.09 11.00
CA LEU A 133 -1.59 -17.05 11.79
C LEU A 133 -1.39 -15.74 12.55
N THR A 134 -2.25 -14.74 12.31
CA THR A 134 -2.27 -13.43 12.94
C THR A 134 -3.70 -12.88 12.93
N ASP A 135 -4.05 -12.04 13.90
CA ASP A 135 -5.34 -11.31 13.92
C ASP A 135 -5.21 -9.95 13.25
N ILE A 136 -4.03 -9.33 13.35
CA ILE A 136 -3.70 -8.03 12.76
C ILE A 136 -2.36 -8.16 12.03
N ALA A 137 -2.27 -7.62 10.82
CA ALA A 137 -1.02 -7.43 10.08
C ALA A 137 -0.83 -5.94 9.80
N ILE A 138 0.37 -5.42 10.05
CA ILE A 138 0.70 -3.99 9.91
C ILE A 138 1.87 -3.84 8.95
N ASN A 139 1.68 -3.07 7.88
CA ASN A 139 2.73 -2.67 6.95
C ASN A 139 2.67 -1.15 6.74
N TRP A 140 3.53 -0.38 7.42
CA TRP A 140 3.54 1.08 7.28
C TRP A 140 4.21 1.58 5.99
N ALA A 141 4.85 0.70 5.23
CA ALA A 141 5.40 1.03 3.92
C ALA A 141 4.37 0.96 2.79
N GLY A 142 3.25 0.27 3.03
CA GLY A 142 2.13 0.14 2.10
C GLY A 142 1.14 1.30 2.18
N GLY A 143 -0.05 1.06 1.62
CA GLY A 143 -1.13 2.06 1.58
C GLY A 143 -1.06 2.98 0.36
N LEU A 144 -0.44 2.55 -0.74
CA LEU A 144 -0.25 3.35 -1.95
C LEU A 144 -1.50 3.29 -2.83
N HIS A 145 -2.57 3.93 -2.37
CA HIS A 145 -3.94 3.76 -2.88
C HIS A 145 -4.24 4.40 -4.25
N HIS A 146 -3.40 5.31 -4.76
CA HIS A 146 -3.64 6.02 -6.01
C HIS A 146 -3.18 5.25 -7.26
N ALA A 147 -2.31 4.26 -7.10
CA ALA A 147 -1.77 3.52 -8.23
C ALA A 147 -2.89 2.81 -9.00
N LYS A 148 -2.90 2.97 -10.33
CA LYS A 148 -3.90 2.40 -11.23
C LYS A 148 -3.39 1.10 -11.85
N LYS A 149 -4.24 0.45 -12.66
CA LYS A 149 -3.88 -0.80 -13.32
C LYS A 149 -2.65 -0.67 -14.24
N SER A 150 -2.51 0.45 -14.93
CA SER A 150 -1.46 0.64 -15.94
C SER A 150 -0.79 2.00 -15.86
N GLU A 151 -0.88 2.72 -14.75
CA GLU A 151 -0.21 4.02 -14.59
C GLU A 151 0.05 4.32 -13.11
N ALA A 152 1.10 5.10 -12.86
CA ALA A 152 1.36 5.69 -11.57
C ALA A 152 0.45 6.92 -11.35
N SER A 153 0.17 7.25 -10.09
CA SER A 153 -0.60 8.44 -9.75
C SER A 153 -0.36 8.81 -8.30
N GLY A 154 -0.33 10.10 -7.96
CA GLY A 154 -0.24 10.57 -6.57
C GLY A 154 0.86 9.91 -5.75
N PHE A 155 2.09 9.85 -6.29
CA PHE A 155 3.28 9.22 -5.68
C PHE A 155 3.24 7.67 -5.59
N CYS A 156 2.17 7.05 -6.10
CA CYS A 156 1.91 5.63 -6.02
C CYS A 156 2.18 4.94 -7.37
N TYR A 157 3.03 3.93 -7.37
CA TYR A 157 3.39 3.18 -8.59
C TYR A 157 2.73 1.79 -8.63
N ILE A 158 2.81 1.04 -7.53
CA ILE A 158 2.19 -0.29 -7.39
C ILE A 158 1.15 -0.21 -6.28
N ASN A 159 -0.08 -0.67 -6.56
CA ASN A 159 -1.18 -0.66 -5.60
C ASN A 159 -1.12 -1.91 -4.71
N ASP A 160 -0.33 -1.83 -3.65
CA ASP A 160 -0.13 -2.91 -2.70
C ASP A 160 -1.45 -3.35 -2.01
N ILE A 161 -2.40 -2.42 -1.89
CA ILE A 161 -3.71 -2.63 -1.27
C ILE A 161 -4.56 -3.54 -2.15
N VAL A 162 -4.67 -3.25 -3.44
CA VAL A 162 -5.44 -4.08 -4.38
C VAL A 162 -4.87 -5.50 -4.42
N LEU A 163 -3.53 -5.63 -4.47
CA LEU A 163 -2.87 -6.94 -4.42
C LEU A 163 -3.16 -7.71 -3.13
N ALA A 164 -3.14 -7.04 -1.98
CA ALA A 164 -3.49 -7.63 -0.69
C ALA A 164 -4.97 -8.04 -0.62
N ILE A 165 -5.90 -7.22 -1.13
CA ILE A 165 -7.33 -7.55 -1.19
C ILE A 165 -7.56 -8.76 -2.10
N LEU A 166 -6.93 -8.82 -3.28
CA LEU A 166 -6.99 -9.99 -4.16
C LEU A 166 -6.47 -11.26 -3.49
N GLU A 167 -5.48 -11.14 -2.60
CA GLU A 167 -5.04 -12.25 -1.76
C GLU A 167 -6.10 -12.65 -0.73
N LEU A 168 -6.68 -11.69 -0.01
CA LEU A 168 -7.76 -11.95 0.97
C LEU A 168 -8.98 -12.62 0.32
N LEU A 169 -9.36 -12.20 -0.89
CA LEU A 169 -10.50 -12.73 -1.63
C LEU A 169 -10.37 -14.23 -1.98
N LYS A 170 -9.19 -14.84 -1.83
CA LYS A 170 -9.03 -16.30 -1.96
C LYS A 170 -9.74 -17.08 -0.84
N TYR A 171 -9.91 -16.47 0.35
CA TYR A 171 -10.48 -17.12 1.53
C TYR A 171 -11.68 -16.38 2.13
N HIS A 172 -11.86 -15.10 1.79
CA HIS A 172 -12.92 -14.26 2.30
C HIS A 172 -13.93 -13.94 1.20
N GLN A 173 -15.21 -14.28 1.42
CA GLN A 173 -16.27 -13.98 0.45
C GLN A 173 -16.44 -12.47 0.23
N ARG A 174 -16.32 -11.70 1.31
CA ARG A 174 -16.43 -10.23 1.33
C ARG A 174 -15.24 -9.62 2.07
N VAL A 175 -14.67 -8.55 1.52
CA VAL A 175 -13.60 -7.76 2.14
C VAL A 175 -14.10 -6.31 2.26
N LEU A 176 -13.90 -5.69 3.42
CA LEU A 176 -14.17 -4.27 3.61
C LEU A 176 -12.85 -3.51 3.55
N TYR A 177 -12.79 -2.49 2.71
CA TYR A 177 -11.72 -1.51 2.64
C TYR A 177 -12.19 -0.19 3.25
N ILE A 178 -11.44 0.31 4.23
CA ILE A 178 -11.69 1.60 4.86
C ILE A 178 -10.48 2.48 4.62
N ASP A 179 -10.71 3.66 4.06
CA ASP A 179 -9.69 4.65 3.75
C ASP A 179 -9.92 5.93 4.55
N ILE A 180 -8.88 6.33 5.27
CA ILE A 180 -8.85 7.53 6.12
C ILE A 180 -7.78 8.53 5.67
N ASP A 181 -7.16 8.30 4.51
CA ASP A 181 -6.30 9.30 3.90
C ASP A 181 -7.12 10.55 3.55
N ILE A 182 -6.46 11.71 3.51
CA ILE A 182 -7.12 12.96 3.17
C ILE A 182 -7.54 13.00 1.70
N HIS A 183 -6.89 12.24 0.83
CA HIS A 183 -7.24 12.06 -0.57
C HIS A 183 -8.17 10.87 -0.75
N HIS A 184 -9.03 10.94 -1.75
CA HIS A 184 -9.89 9.81 -2.11
C HIS A 184 -9.05 8.59 -2.55
N GLY A 185 -9.37 7.41 -2.02
CA GLY A 185 -8.75 6.11 -2.37
C GLY A 185 -9.15 5.57 -3.75
N ASP A 186 -8.99 6.40 -4.76
CA ASP A 186 -9.50 6.22 -6.12
C ASP A 186 -8.95 4.99 -6.86
N GLY A 187 -7.69 4.62 -6.67
CA GLY A 187 -7.12 3.43 -7.30
C GLY A 187 -7.69 2.12 -6.75
N VAL A 188 -7.99 2.07 -5.44
CA VAL A 188 -8.64 0.91 -4.81
C VAL A 188 -10.12 0.86 -5.18
N GLU A 189 -10.81 2.01 -5.16
CA GLU A 189 -12.20 2.10 -5.61
C GLU A 189 -12.37 1.63 -7.06
N GLU A 190 -11.57 2.16 -7.98
CA GLU A 190 -11.62 1.81 -9.41
C GLU A 190 -11.38 0.30 -9.63
N ALA A 191 -10.41 -0.28 -8.91
CA ALA A 191 -10.07 -1.70 -9.04
C ALA A 191 -11.23 -2.64 -8.68
N PHE A 192 -12.14 -2.22 -7.80
CA PHE A 192 -13.24 -3.03 -7.29
C PHE A 192 -14.63 -2.46 -7.60
N TYR A 193 -14.71 -1.44 -8.45
CA TYR A 193 -15.94 -0.68 -8.71
C TYR A 193 -17.13 -1.54 -9.20
N THR A 194 -16.86 -2.66 -9.85
CA THR A 194 -17.87 -3.54 -10.47
C THR A 194 -18.09 -4.86 -9.72
N THR A 195 -17.62 -4.99 -8.48
CA THR A 195 -17.83 -6.19 -7.65
C THR A 195 -18.50 -5.87 -6.32
N ASP A 196 -19.37 -6.77 -5.86
CA ASP A 196 -19.99 -6.74 -4.53
C ASP A 196 -19.14 -7.45 -3.46
N ARG A 197 -18.02 -8.08 -3.85
CA ARG A 197 -17.13 -8.79 -2.94
C ARG A 197 -16.21 -7.86 -2.16
N VAL A 198 -16.03 -6.62 -2.60
CA VAL A 198 -15.22 -5.62 -1.91
C VAL A 198 -16.04 -4.35 -1.78
N MET A 199 -16.21 -3.88 -0.54
CA MET A 199 -16.81 -2.57 -0.27
C MET A 199 -15.69 -1.59 0.03
N THR A 200 -15.61 -0.50 -0.73
CA THR A 200 -14.67 0.61 -0.50
C THR A 200 -15.39 1.75 0.20
N VAL A 201 -14.85 2.20 1.33
CA VAL A 201 -15.39 3.34 2.10
C VAL A 201 -14.25 4.31 2.35
N SER A 202 -14.30 5.49 1.73
CA SER A 202 -13.28 6.52 1.87
C SER A 202 -13.87 7.79 2.47
N PHE A 203 -13.15 8.38 3.43
CA PHE A 203 -13.47 9.68 4.02
C PHE A 203 -12.35 10.66 3.65
N HIS A 204 -12.64 11.61 2.76
CA HIS A 204 -11.60 12.46 2.16
C HIS A 204 -12.08 13.90 1.97
N LYS A 205 -11.14 14.81 1.70
CA LYS A 205 -11.44 16.17 1.26
C LYS A 205 -11.93 16.14 -0.19
N PHE A 206 -13.03 16.82 -0.46
CA PHE A 206 -13.60 16.97 -1.80
C PHE A 206 -13.70 18.46 -2.20
N GLY A 207 -13.67 18.74 -3.51
CA GLY A 207 -13.71 20.09 -4.10
C GLY A 207 -12.33 20.75 -4.26
N GLU A 208 -11.92 21.01 -5.52
CA GLU A 208 -10.61 21.53 -5.92
C GLU A 208 -9.44 20.84 -5.19
N TYR A 209 -9.49 19.52 -5.11
CA TYR A 209 -8.51 18.70 -4.40
C TYR A 209 -8.24 17.41 -5.16
N PHE A 210 -6.99 16.95 -5.12
CA PHE A 210 -6.60 15.68 -5.71
C PHE A 210 -7.32 14.51 -4.99
N PRO A 211 -7.78 13.45 -5.68
CA PRO A 211 -7.69 13.18 -7.13
C PRO A 211 -8.87 13.71 -7.95
N GLY A 212 -9.81 14.46 -7.36
CA GLY A 212 -10.98 15.00 -8.06
C GLY A 212 -12.15 14.02 -8.24
N THR A 213 -12.07 12.84 -7.63
CA THR A 213 -13.12 11.80 -7.62
C THR A 213 -13.64 11.57 -6.19
N GLY A 214 -14.61 10.68 -6.02
CA GLY A 214 -15.19 10.35 -4.69
C GLY A 214 -16.35 11.26 -4.26
N ASP A 215 -17.06 11.89 -5.21
CA ASP A 215 -18.30 12.60 -4.91
C ASP A 215 -19.37 11.63 -4.40
N LEU A 216 -20.36 12.16 -3.68
CA LEU A 216 -21.58 11.46 -3.31
C LEU A 216 -22.53 11.23 -4.51
N ARG A 217 -22.39 12.03 -5.57
CA ARG A 217 -23.34 12.11 -6.70
C ARG A 217 -22.97 11.24 -7.90
#